data_AF-A0A7W1ZZY6-F1
#
_entry.id   AF-A0A7W1ZZY6-F1
#
_cell.length_a   1.000
_cell.length_b   1.000
_cell.length_c   1.000
_cell.angle_alpha   90.00
_cell.angle_beta   90.00
_cell.angle_gamma   90.00
#
_symmetry.space_group_name_H-M   'P 1'
#
loop_
_entity.id
_entity.type
_entity.pdbx_description
1 polymer ?
#
loop_
_entity_poly.entity_id
_entity_poly.type
_entity_poly.pdbx_seq_one_letter_code
_entity_poly.pdbx_strand_id
1 'polypeptide(L)' 'MKGTVYLIHLESKIAHAQHYIGWAKFYIQRVRHHRNGTGAKFLAEAVRREINARCCQNLGKHGRKF' A
#
# COMPACT_ATOMS: atom_id res chain seq x y z
N MET A 1 -15.18 0.62 -15.17
CA MET A 1 -15.04 -0.53 -14.24
C MET A 1 -14.88 -0.01 -12.81
N LYS A 2 -15.47 -0.68 -11.81
CA LYS A 2 -15.34 -0.30 -10.39
C LYS A 2 -14.03 -0.84 -9.78
N GLY A 3 -13.38 -0.06 -8.92
CA GLY A 3 -12.17 -0.43 -8.19
C GLY A 3 -11.80 0.62 -7.14
N THR A 4 -10.78 0.34 -6.33
CA THR A 4 -10.38 1.19 -5.19
C THR A 4 -9.04 1.85 -5.48
N VAL A 5 -8.98 3.17 -5.33
CA VAL A 5 -7.71 3.91 -5.21
C VAL A 5 -7.28 3.87 -3.74
N TYR A 6 -6.02 3.52 -3.51
CA TYR A 6 -5.45 3.40 -2.18
C TYR A 6 -4.05 4.00 -2.14
N LEU A 7 -3.62 4.37 -0.93
CA LEU A 7 -2.31 4.90 -0.62
C LEU A 7 -1.67 4.04 0.48
N ILE A 8 -0.40 3.70 0.32
CA ILE A 8 0.42 3.03 1.32
C ILE A 8 1.48 4.02 1.78
N HIS A 9 1.57 4.23 3.09
CA HIS A 9 2.57 5.07 3.74
C HIS A 9 3.60 4.18 4.42
N LEU A 10 4.88 4.38 4.12
CA LEU A 10 6.02 3.74 4.78
C LEU A 10 6.41 4.55 6.03
N GLU A 11 6.73 3.85 7.12
CA GLU A 11 7.22 4.48 8.34
C GLU A 11 8.58 5.17 8.12
N SER A 12 9.43 4.56 7.30
CA SER A 12 10.73 5.10 6.89
C SER A 12 10.81 5.29 5.37
N LYS A 13 11.50 6.34 4.93
CA LYS A 13 11.72 6.61 3.50
C LYS A 13 12.62 5.55 2.87
N ILE A 14 12.35 5.23 1.61
CA ILE A 14 13.29 4.55 0.72
C ILE A 14 13.70 5.57 -0.35
N ALA A 15 14.97 5.99 -0.31
CA ALA A 15 15.45 7.16 -1.04
C ALA A 15 14.58 8.39 -0.74
N HIS A 16 13.90 8.95 -1.74
CA HIS A 16 13.01 10.11 -1.59
C HIS A 16 11.54 9.74 -1.36
N ALA A 17 11.17 8.46 -1.51
CA ALA A 17 9.78 8.04 -1.50
C ALA A 17 9.33 7.47 -0.13
N GLN A 18 8.17 7.92 0.32
CA GLN A 18 7.49 7.44 1.54
C GLN A 18 6.06 6.95 1.28
N HIS A 19 5.56 7.18 0.07
CA HIS A 19 4.18 6.90 -0.30
C HIS A 19 4.13 6.09 -1.58
N TYR A 20 3.22 5.12 -1.64
CA TYR A 20 2.90 4.36 -2.84
C TYR A 20 1.40 4.49 -3.10
N ILE A 21 1.02 4.91 -4.31
CA ILE A 21 -0.38 5.01 -4.73
C ILE A 21 -0.68 3.86 -5.69
N GLY A 22 -1.85 3.25 -5.55
CA GLY A 22 -2.30 2.19 -6.44
C GLY A 22 -3.81 2.22 -6.67
N TRP A 23 -4.21 1.56 -7.76
CA TRP A 23 -5.60 1.23 -8.05
C TRP A 23 -5.73 -0.27 -8.27
N ALA A 24 -6.80 -0.88 -7.76
CA ALA A 24 -7.07 -2.30 -8.02
C ALA A 24 -8.58 -2.60 -7.95
N LYS A 25 -9.01 -3.55 -8.79
CA LYS A 25 -10.35 -4.17 -8.70
C LYS A 25 -10.51 -4.98 -7.40
N PHE A 26 -9.50 -5.76 -7.04
CA PHE A 26 -9.46 -6.59 -5.82
C PHE A 26 -8.42 -6.06 -4.84
N TYR A 27 -8.71 -4.90 -4.24
CA TYR A 27 -7.72 -4.13 -3.48
C TYR A 27 -7.14 -4.89 -2.28
N ILE A 28 -7.96 -5.63 -1.53
CA ILE A 28 -7.48 -6.42 -0.37
C ILE A 28 -6.43 -7.43 -0.80
N GLN A 29 -6.69 -8.18 -1.88
CA GLN A 29 -5.73 -9.15 -2.41
C GLN A 29 -4.46 -8.45 -2.86
N ARG A 30 -4.57 -7.32 -3.56
CA ARG A 30 -3.41 -6.53 -4.00
C ARG A 30 -2.57 -6.01 -2.83
N VAL A 31 -3.19 -5.54 -1.74
CA VAL A 31 -2.49 -5.10 -0.52
C VAL A 31 -1.80 -6.28 0.18
N ARG A 32 -2.41 -7.47 0.20
CA ARG A 32 -1.75 -8.69 0.72
C ARG A 32 -0.50 -9.05 -0.06
N HIS A 33 -0.52 -8.97 -1.40
CA HIS A 33 0.68 -9.17 -2.22
C HIS A 33 1.80 -8.18 -1.87
N HIS A 34 1.46 -6.90 -1.68
CA HIS A 34 2.44 -5.90 -1.27
C HIS A 34 3.02 -6.19 0.12
N ARG A 35 2.20 -6.58 1.10
CA ARG A 35 2.66 -6.95 2.46
C ARG A 35 3.58 -8.16 2.47
N ASN A 36 3.39 -9.11 1.54
CA ASN A 36 4.22 -10.31 1.43
C ASN A 36 5.42 -10.12 0.49
N GLY A 37 5.72 -8.90 0.05
CA GLY A 37 6.85 -8.61 -0.84
C GLY A 37 6.71 -9.13 -2.28
N THR A 38 5.55 -9.65 -2.67
CA THR A 38 5.26 -10.17 -4.02
C THR A 38 4.52 -9.16 -4.90
N GLY A 39 4.36 -7.93 -4.41
CA GLY A 39 3.69 -6.84 -5.10
C GLY A 39 4.63 -5.96 -5.93
N ALA A 40 4.48 -4.65 -5.82
CA ALA A 40 5.34 -3.71 -6.54
C ALA A 40 6.76 -3.76 -5.99
N LYS A 41 7.77 -3.61 -6.86
CA LYS A 41 9.20 -3.64 -6.49
C LYS A 41 9.54 -2.68 -5.33
N PHE A 42 8.93 -1.50 -5.31
CA PHE A 42 9.12 -0.53 -4.23
C PHE A 42 8.65 -1.05 -2.86
N LEU A 43 7.51 -1.73 -2.81
CA LEU A 43 6.96 -2.29 -1.57
C LEU A 43 7.64 -3.62 -1.21
N ALA A 44 8.10 -4.38 -2.21
CA ALA A 44 9.00 -5.51 -1.99
C ALA A 44 10.29 -5.07 -1.30
N GLU A 45 10.86 -3.93 -1.70
CA GLU A 45 12.03 -3.35 -1.05
C GLU A 45 11.74 -2.89 0.39
N ALA A 46 10.54 -2.37 0.66
CA ALA A 46 10.11 -2.05 2.03
C ALA A 46 10.05 -3.31 2.91
N VAL A 47 9.48 -4.41 2.41
CA VAL A 47 9.45 -5.70 3.10
C VAL A 47 10.86 -6.24 3.35
N ARG A 48 11.74 -6.19 2.33
CA ARG A 48 13.14 -6.64 2.44
C ARG A 48 13.94 -5.85 3.48
N ARG A 49 13.60 -4.57 3.70
CA ARG A 49 14.22 -3.67 4.69
C ARG A 49 13.49 -3.67 6.04
N GLU A 50 12.47 -4.51 6.22
CA GLU A 50 11.64 -4.57 7.43
C GLU A 50 11.00 -3.21 7.80
N ILE A 51 10.65 -2.42 6.78
CA ILE A 51 9.99 -1.13 6.97
C ILE A 51 8.49 -1.36 7.10
N ASN A 52 7.92 -0.98 8.24
CA ASN A 52 6.47 -1.03 8.44
C ASN A 52 5.74 -0.10 7.46
N ALA A 53 4.58 -0.55 7.01
CA ALA A 53 3.75 0.20 6.07
C ALA A 53 2.27 0.16 6.48
N ARG A 54 1.60 1.31 6.43
CA ARG A 54 0.15 1.45 6.66
C ARG A 54 -0.57 1.72 5.36
N CYS A 55 -1.66 1.01 5.11
CA CYS A 55 -2.48 1.21 3.92
C CYS A 55 -3.73 2.00 4.28
N CYS A 56 -3.85 3.19 3.71
CA CYS A 56 -5.09 3.98 3.73
C CYS A 56 -5.82 3.75 2.41
N GLN A 57 -7.08 3.36 2.48
CA GLN A 57 -7.96 3.37 1.31
C GLN A 57 -8.80 4.65 1.36
N ASN A 58 -9.10 5.26 0.20
CA ASN A 58 -10.13 6.28 0.14
C ASN A 58 -11.49 5.60 0.33
N LEU A 59 -11.92 5.48 1.59
CA LEU A 59 -13.30 5.14 1.94
C LEU A 59 -14.14 6.36 1.62
N GLY A 60 -14.96 6.28 0.58
CA GLY A 60 -16.03 7.25 0.38
C GLY A 60 -16.79 7.42 1.71
N LYS A 61 -16.72 8.64 2.25
CA LYS A 61 -17.44 9.19 3.41
C LYS A 61 -17.32 8.52 4.79
N HIS A 62 -16.83 7.29 4.95
CA HIS A 62 -16.69 6.67 6.30
C HIS A 62 -15.32 6.00 6.48
N GLY A 63 -14.31 6.78 6.86
CA GLY A 63 -12.95 6.32 7.12
C GLY A 63 -12.82 5.52 8.41
N ARG A 64 -12.59 4.20 8.33
CA ARG A 64 -12.02 3.40 9.43
C ARG A 64 -10.52 3.22 9.19
N LYS A 65 -9.72 3.60 10.20
CA LYS A 65 -8.27 3.34 10.26
C LYS A 65 -8.05 1.84 10.48
N PHE A 66 -7.14 1.23 9.73
CA PHE A 66 -6.64 -0.13 9.93
C PHE A 66 -5.14 -0.08 10.16
#